data_AF-A0A1U8AF96-F1
#
_entry.id   AF-A0A1U8AF96-F1
#
_cell.length_a   1.000
_cell.length_b   1.000
_cell.length_c   1.000
_cell.angle_alpha   90.00
_cell.angle_beta   90.00
_cell.angle_gamma   90.00
#
_symmetry.space_group_name_H-M   'P 1'
#
loop_
_entity.id
_entity.type
_entity.pdbx_description
1 polymer ?
#
loop_
_entity_poly.entity_id
_entity_poly.type
_entity_poly.pdbx_seq_one_letter_code
_entity_poly.pdbx_strand_id
1 'polypeptide(L)'
;MISSADVSLIKQSLHQDLARGYMTNFELEKAVKQFGRRCSNISRIYSIGKSVKGIPLWVMEISDKPGQQEAEPAFKFIGNVHGDEPVGRELLLLLANWLCDNYMKDPLATLIIRDVHLHILPTMNPDGFSLRRRGNANNIDLNRDFPDQFFPMNNDLNSRQPETKAIMNWLKERHFTASASLHGGALVANYPWDGSDDKRRQYYACPDDKTFQYMASIYSHSHYNMSLSKEFLGGITNGAFWYPIYGGMQDWNYIHAGCFELTLEISDNKWPMENEIPILWEYNRMSMLNLVASIVKTGVHGRILSSKGGQPLPASIAIKGINSTIEAGGLFGDYHRILAPGESYEVMVSMPGYKSKTTRILLEEEAMSVDFILDPVENPQLRKQVGSACDCSCDDKTNFELVKYFGVTYLEISLVVAFILAFLCFLLKRKMSYNLPKHR
;
A
#
# COMPACT_ATOMS: atom_id res chain seq x y z
N MET A 1 -21.37 7.73 28.85
CA MET A 1 -22.15 8.95 28.53
C MET A 1 -21.18 10.12 28.54
N ILE A 2 -20.88 10.67 27.36
CA ILE A 2 -20.05 11.88 27.23
C ILE A 2 -20.89 13.05 27.78
N SER A 3 -20.32 13.87 28.68
CA SER A 3 -21.08 14.96 29.29
C SER A 3 -21.38 16.06 28.25
N SER A 4 -22.45 16.84 28.46
CA SER A 4 -22.77 17.97 27.57
C SER A 4 -21.66 19.03 27.51
N ALA A 5 -20.77 19.07 28.51
CA ALA A 5 -19.61 19.94 28.56
C ALA A 5 -18.45 19.44 27.66
N ASP A 6 -18.28 18.13 27.52
CA ASP A 6 -17.26 17.56 26.62
C ASP A 6 -17.64 17.74 25.15
N VAL A 7 -18.94 17.63 24.84
CA VAL A 7 -19.48 17.94 23.50
C VAL A 7 -19.34 19.42 23.16
N SER A 8 -19.46 20.33 24.15
CA SER A 8 -19.30 21.76 23.90
C SER A 8 -17.85 22.17 23.66
N LEU A 9 -16.89 21.54 24.35
CA LEU A 9 -15.44 21.75 24.17
C LEU A 9 -14.95 21.25 22.80
N ILE A 10 -15.42 20.08 22.35
CA ILE A 10 -15.12 19.57 21.00
C ILE A 10 -15.70 20.49 19.92
N LYS A 11 -16.94 20.97 20.11
CA LYS A 11 -17.54 21.96 19.22
C LYS A 11 -16.75 23.28 19.22
N GLN A 12 -16.23 23.71 20.36
CA GLN A 12 -15.44 24.94 20.47
C GLN A 12 -14.08 24.83 19.78
N SER A 13 -13.40 23.69 19.87
CA SER A 13 -12.13 23.48 19.15
C SER A 13 -12.35 23.33 17.64
N LEU A 14 -13.40 22.62 17.21
CA LEU A 14 -13.79 22.56 15.80
C LEU A 14 -14.15 23.97 15.26
N HIS A 15 -14.90 24.76 16.04
CA HIS A 15 -15.31 26.12 15.65
C HIS A 15 -14.16 27.13 15.60
N GLN A 16 -13.10 26.96 16.40
CA GLN A 16 -11.91 27.82 16.31
C GLN A 16 -11.04 27.49 15.08
N ASP A 17 -11.03 26.25 14.61
CA ASP A 17 -10.32 25.83 13.40
C ASP A 17 -11.09 26.15 12.10
N LEU A 18 -12.43 26.22 12.17
CA LEU A 18 -13.34 26.54 11.05
C LEU A 18 -13.16 27.94 10.43
N ALA A 19 -12.38 28.84 11.05
CA ALA A 19 -12.10 30.18 10.52
C ALA A 19 -10.83 30.26 9.65
N ARG A 20 -10.12 29.13 9.40
CA ARG A 20 -8.74 29.14 8.89
C ARG A 20 -8.53 28.57 7.48
N GLY A 21 -9.57 28.12 6.81
CA GLY A 21 -9.46 27.43 5.53
C GLY A 21 -8.80 26.06 5.60
N TYR A 22 -8.64 25.43 4.45
CA TYR A 22 -7.94 24.14 4.34
C TYR A 22 -6.50 24.24 4.82
N MET A 23 -6.01 23.22 5.52
CA MET A 23 -4.66 23.24 6.08
C MET A 23 -3.60 23.29 4.98
N THR A 24 -2.76 24.32 5.02
CA THR A 24 -1.55 24.37 4.20
C THR A 24 -0.65 23.16 4.44
N ASN A 25 0.30 22.86 3.55
CA ASN A 25 1.25 21.75 3.78
C ASN A 25 2.02 21.89 5.10
N PHE A 26 2.34 23.11 5.51
CA PHE A 26 3.02 23.38 6.78
C PHE A 26 2.09 23.10 7.98
N GLU A 27 0.84 23.53 7.90
CA GLU A 27 -0.14 23.28 8.97
C GLU A 27 -0.48 21.79 9.09
N LEU A 28 -0.67 21.08 7.96
CA LEU A 28 -0.88 19.64 7.95
C LEU A 28 0.31 18.90 8.58
N GLU A 29 1.54 19.24 8.21
CA GLU A 29 2.74 18.64 8.82
C GLU A 29 2.77 18.87 10.34
N LYS A 30 2.45 20.09 10.78
CA LYS A 30 2.38 20.41 12.20
C LYS A 30 1.29 19.58 12.90
N ALA A 31 0.12 19.44 12.30
CA ALA A 31 -1.00 18.68 12.84
C ALA A 31 -0.69 17.18 12.93
N VAL A 32 -0.08 16.59 11.89
CA VAL A 32 0.38 15.18 11.90
C VAL A 32 1.43 14.95 13.00
N LYS A 33 2.40 15.87 13.15
CA LYS A 33 3.40 15.78 14.23
C LYS A 33 2.80 15.97 15.62
N GLN A 34 1.79 16.82 15.76
CA GLN A 34 1.06 17.00 17.01
C GLN A 34 0.25 15.75 17.37
N PHE A 35 -0.44 15.15 16.40
CA PHE A 35 -1.11 13.85 16.55
C PHE A 35 -0.13 12.79 17.06
N GLY A 36 1.01 12.61 16.39
CA GLY A 36 2.01 11.62 16.80
C GLY A 36 2.58 11.82 18.21
N ARG A 37 2.67 13.07 18.70
CA ARG A 37 3.08 13.36 20.08
C ARG A 37 1.97 13.06 21.08
N ARG A 38 0.72 13.42 20.75
CA ARG A 38 -0.44 13.26 21.62
C ARG A 38 -0.87 11.80 21.76
N CYS A 39 -0.71 11.04 20.69
CA CYS A 39 -1.15 9.65 20.54
C CYS A 39 0.05 8.69 20.47
N SER A 40 1.19 9.04 21.08
CA SER A 40 2.47 8.34 20.91
C SER A 40 2.45 6.87 21.35
N ASN A 41 1.54 6.49 22.24
CA ASN A 41 1.41 5.10 22.71
C ASN A 41 0.81 4.18 21.66
N ILE A 42 0.07 4.73 20.70
CA ILE A 42 -0.66 3.97 19.69
C ILE A 42 -0.33 4.43 18.27
N SER A 43 0.72 5.25 18.10
CA SER A 43 1.05 5.80 16.78
C SER A 43 2.53 6.00 16.55
N ARG A 44 2.90 5.96 15.27
CA ARG A 44 4.24 6.28 14.78
C ARG A 44 4.13 7.12 13.51
N ILE A 45 4.87 8.23 13.47
CA ILE A 45 4.94 9.10 12.30
C ILE A 45 6.21 8.80 11.51
N TYR A 46 6.07 8.58 10.21
CA TYR A 46 7.21 8.43 9.31
C TYR A 46 6.91 9.06 7.95
N SER A 47 7.92 9.18 7.10
CA SER A 47 7.76 9.64 5.74
C SER A 47 8.16 8.54 4.75
N ILE A 48 7.38 8.38 3.68
CA ILE A 48 7.64 7.39 2.61
C ILE A 48 8.44 7.97 1.44
N GLY A 49 8.75 9.27 1.49
CA GLY A 49 9.41 9.97 0.40
C GLY A 49 9.11 11.46 0.41
N LYS A 50 9.47 12.14 -0.66
CA LYS A 50 9.22 13.57 -0.83
C LYS A 50 8.58 13.83 -2.19
N SER A 51 7.76 14.87 -2.28
CA SER A 51 7.25 15.40 -3.53
C SER A 51 8.36 15.98 -4.40
N VAL A 52 8.03 16.38 -5.62
CA VAL A 52 8.96 17.09 -6.52
C VAL A 52 9.56 18.35 -5.87
N LYS A 53 8.78 19.11 -5.10
CA LYS A 53 9.27 20.30 -4.36
C LYS A 53 9.91 19.97 -3.01
N GLY A 54 10.13 18.69 -2.71
CA GLY A 54 10.80 18.26 -1.49
C GLY A 54 9.91 18.23 -0.25
N ILE A 55 8.58 18.32 -0.39
CA ILE A 55 7.64 18.22 0.72
C ILE A 55 7.53 16.75 1.15
N PRO A 56 7.80 16.41 2.43
CA PRO A 56 7.70 15.02 2.87
C PRO A 56 6.27 14.48 2.77
N LEU A 57 6.13 13.24 2.32
CA LEU A 57 4.87 12.50 2.32
C LEU A 57 4.75 11.80 3.67
N TRP A 58 4.02 12.41 4.60
CA TRP A 58 3.90 11.96 5.99
C TRP A 58 2.81 10.90 6.15
N VAL A 59 3.15 9.80 6.81
CA VAL A 59 2.24 8.72 7.18
C VAL A 59 2.06 8.67 8.70
N MET A 60 0.81 8.53 9.13
CA MET A 60 0.41 8.19 10.50
C MET A 60 0.14 6.69 10.57
N GLU A 61 1.03 5.93 11.19
CA GLU A 61 0.74 4.56 11.61
C GLU A 61 -0.01 4.59 12.94
N ILE A 62 -1.08 3.80 13.04
CA ILE A 62 -1.94 3.67 14.21
C ILE A 62 -2.14 2.17 14.48
N SER A 63 -1.70 1.72 15.66
CA SER A 63 -1.76 0.33 16.13
C SER A 63 -1.43 0.33 17.63
N ASP A 64 -1.79 -0.73 18.38
CA ASP A 64 -1.42 -0.90 19.78
C ASP A 64 0.08 -1.17 19.99
N LYS A 65 0.80 -1.64 18.95
CA LYS A 65 2.28 -1.76 18.94
C LYS A 65 2.88 -1.12 17.70
N PRO A 66 2.85 0.22 17.60
CA PRO A 66 3.27 0.92 16.40
C PRO A 66 4.76 0.67 16.11
N GLY A 67 5.05 0.32 14.86
CA GLY A 67 6.40 0.03 14.37
C GLY A 67 6.91 -1.39 14.63
N GLN A 68 6.14 -2.23 15.31
CA GLN A 68 6.41 -3.66 15.46
C GLN A 68 5.68 -4.44 14.37
N GLN A 69 6.23 -5.58 13.97
CA GLN A 69 5.55 -6.48 13.05
C GLN A 69 4.76 -7.50 13.88
N GLU A 70 3.49 -7.67 13.55
CA GLU A 70 2.58 -8.62 14.20
C GLU A 70 1.88 -9.52 13.17
N ALA A 71 1.19 -10.54 13.66
CA ALA A 71 0.34 -11.40 12.83
C ALA A 71 -1.04 -10.75 12.62
N GLU A 72 -1.02 -9.50 12.17
CA GLU A 72 -2.17 -8.62 12.01
C GLU A 72 -2.17 -8.01 10.61
N PRO A 73 -3.34 -7.83 10.00
CA PRO A 73 -3.43 -7.23 8.68
C PRO A 73 -3.09 -5.74 8.72
N ALA A 74 -2.53 -5.25 7.63
CA ALA A 74 -2.31 -3.81 7.46
C ALA A 74 -3.32 -3.22 6.46
N PHE A 75 -3.87 -2.05 6.81
CA PHE A 75 -4.73 -1.25 5.94
C PHE A 75 -4.08 0.10 5.66
N LYS A 76 -4.23 0.63 4.45
CA LYS A 76 -3.80 2.01 4.17
C LYS A 76 -4.88 2.90 3.55
N PHE A 77 -5.02 4.11 4.06
CA PHE A 77 -5.74 5.19 3.38
C PHE A 77 -4.77 6.18 2.74
N ILE A 78 -5.12 6.65 1.55
CA ILE A 78 -4.36 7.68 0.81
C ILE A 78 -5.32 8.80 0.40
N GLY A 79 -5.07 10.02 0.85
CA GLY A 79 -5.84 11.20 0.47
C GLY A 79 -5.12 12.04 -0.58
N ASN A 80 -5.90 12.85 -1.31
CA ASN A 80 -5.39 13.96 -2.11
C ASN A 80 -4.27 13.53 -3.09
N VAL A 81 -4.57 12.45 -3.83
CA VAL A 81 -3.80 11.98 -4.99
C VAL A 81 -3.83 13.05 -6.08
N HIS A 82 -5.01 13.60 -6.34
CA HIS A 82 -5.17 14.84 -7.10
C HIS A 82 -5.15 16.03 -6.15
N GLY A 83 -4.32 17.02 -6.45
CA GLY A 83 -4.12 18.16 -5.56
C GLY A 83 -5.35 19.03 -5.35
N ASP A 84 -6.26 19.09 -6.34
CA ASP A 84 -7.52 19.82 -6.32
C ASP A 84 -8.69 19.08 -5.67
N GLU A 85 -8.45 17.91 -5.07
CA GLU A 85 -9.45 17.10 -4.35
C GLU A 85 -9.05 16.99 -2.85
N PRO A 86 -9.12 18.09 -2.06
CA PRO A 86 -8.58 18.13 -0.70
C PRO A 86 -9.47 17.53 0.39
N VAL A 87 -10.72 17.14 0.11
CA VAL A 87 -11.63 16.64 1.16
C VAL A 87 -11.01 15.44 1.90
N GLY A 88 -10.50 14.45 1.15
CA GLY A 88 -9.86 13.27 1.73
C GLY A 88 -8.64 13.61 2.60
N ARG A 89 -7.91 14.67 2.28
CA ARG A 89 -6.75 15.12 3.08
C ARG A 89 -7.16 15.56 4.49
N GLU A 90 -8.27 16.29 4.60
CA GLU A 90 -8.78 16.75 5.89
C GLU A 90 -9.43 15.59 6.67
N LEU A 91 -10.28 14.79 6.00
CA LEU A 91 -11.00 13.70 6.64
C LEU A 91 -10.07 12.62 7.23
N LEU A 92 -8.94 12.36 6.60
CA LEU A 92 -7.98 11.38 7.08
C LEU A 92 -7.26 11.82 8.36
N LEU A 93 -7.01 13.12 8.54
CA LEU A 93 -6.50 13.64 9.80
C LEU A 93 -7.58 13.64 10.88
N LEU A 94 -8.84 13.94 10.53
CA LEU A 94 -9.97 13.79 11.45
C LEU A 94 -10.16 12.35 11.90
N LEU A 95 -10.01 11.37 10.99
CA LEU A 95 -10.06 9.95 11.30
C LEU A 95 -9.00 9.54 12.31
N ALA A 96 -7.74 9.95 12.08
CA ALA A 96 -6.64 9.67 13.00
C ALA A 96 -6.92 10.22 14.42
N ASN A 97 -7.34 11.49 14.51
CA ASN A 97 -7.68 12.10 15.80
C ASN A 97 -8.87 11.41 16.47
N TRP A 98 -9.93 11.07 15.72
CA TRP A 98 -11.10 10.38 16.26
C TRP A 98 -10.74 9.02 16.84
N LEU A 99 -9.93 8.22 16.13
CA LEU A 99 -9.45 6.92 16.62
C LEU A 99 -8.67 7.07 17.93
N CYS A 100 -7.75 8.04 18.00
CA CYS A 100 -6.99 8.30 19.22
C CYS A 100 -7.86 8.77 20.40
N ASP A 101 -8.83 9.65 20.13
CA ASP A 101 -9.71 10.19 21.18
C ASP A 101 -10.68 9.14 21.72
N ASN A 102 -11.00 8.13 20.91
CA ASN A 102 -11.98 7.08 21.22
C ASN A 102 -11.36 5.71 21.51
N TYR A 103 -10.02 5.57 21.47
CA TYR A 103 -9.35 4.35 21.87
C TYR A 103 -9.72 3.96 23.31
N MET A 104 -10.09 2.69 23.52
CA MET A 104 -10.59 2.15 24.79
C MET A 104 -11.92 2.74 25.28
N LYS A 105 -12.59 3.60 24.50
CA LYS A 105 -13.91 4.17 24.80
C LYS A 105 -14.98 3.66 23.83
N ASP A 106 -14.62 3.56 22.56
CA ASP A 106 -15.45 3.05 21.49
C ASP A 106 -14.98 1.63 21.10
N PRO A 107 -15.87 0.63 21.02
CA PRO A 107 -15.50 -0.74 20.68
C PRO A 107 -14.89 -0.88 19.27
N LEU A 108 -15.37 -0.09 18.29
CA LEU A 108 -14.87 -0.16 16.91
C LEU A 108 -13.49 0.48 16.82
N ALA A 109 -13.27 1.62 17.47
CA ALA A 109 -11.94 2.22 17.56
C ALA A 109 -10.95 1.27 18.26
N THR A 110 -11.38 0.60 19.33
CA THR A 110 -10.55 -0.35 20.08
C THR A 110 -10.17 -1.56 19.24
N LEU A 111 -11.12 -2.13 18.49
CA LEU A 111 -10.87 -3.22 17.55
C LEU A 111 -9.86 -2.81 16.48
N ILE A 112 -10.07 -1.66 15.83
CA ILE A 112 -9.18 -1.19 14.77
C ILE A 112 -7.75 -1.00 15.30
N ILE A 113 -7.59 -0.35 16.45
CA ILE A 113 -6.25 -0.07 16.98
C ILE A 113 -5.55 -1.34 17.46
N ARG A 114 -6.28 -2.34 17.97
CA ARG A 114 -5.69 -3.57 18.53
C ARG A 114 -5.41 -4.66 17.53
N ASP A 115 -6.15 -4.70 16.42
CA ASP A 115 -6.14 -5.84 15.52
C ASP A 115 -5.80 -5.43 14.06
N VAL A 116 -5.47 -4.16 13.81
CA VAL A 116 -5.11 -3.65 12.48
C VAL A 116 -3.92 -2.69 12.56
N HIS A 117 -2.91 -2.91 11.72
CA HIS A 117 -1.91 -1.90 11.41
C HIS A 117 -2.49 -0.88 10.41
N LEU A 118 -3.12 0.17 10.92
CA LEU A 118 -3.70 1.22 10.09
C LEU A 118 -2.65 2.27 9.73
N HIS A 119 -2.47 2.53 8.44
CA HIS A 119 -1.60 3.58 7.94
C HIS A 119 -2.38 4.64 7.16
N ILE A 120 -2.17 5.90 7.49
CA ILE A 120 -2.89 7.02 6.88
C ILE A 120 -1.88 7.98 6.26
N LEU A 121 -1.96 8.16 4.93
CA LEU A 121 -1.26 9.19 4.16
C LEU A 121 -2.26 10.29 3.78
N PRO A 122 -2.33 11.43 4.50
CA PRO A 122 -3.33 12.45 4.21
C PRO A 122 -3.17 13.10 2.83
N THR A 123 -1.94 13.21 2.33
CA THR A 123 -1.67 13.83 1.03
C THR A 123 -0.57 13.08 0.30
N MET A 124 -0.91 12.54 -0.88
CA MET A 124 0.07 12.04 -1.83
C MET A 124 0.63 13.16 -2.71
N ASN A 125 -0.17 14.20 -3.01
CA ASN A 125 0.19 15.31 -3.90
C ASN A 125 0.18 16.68 -3.20
N PRO A 126 1.11 16.93 -2.25
CA PRO A 126 1.17 18.21 -1.54
C PRO A 126 1.50 19.39 -2.49
N ASP A 127 2.20 19.13 -3.59
CA ASP A 127 2.59 20.16 -4.55
C ASP A 127 1.39 20.62 -5.39
N GLY A 128 0.58 19.69 -5.87
CA GLY A 128 -0.67 19.96 -6.58
C GLY A 128 -1.67 20.69 -5.70
N PHE A 129 -1.78 20.31 -4.42
CA PHE A 129 -2.64 21.00 -3.44
C PHE A 129 -2.27 22.48 -3.28
N SER A 130 -0.98 22.78 -3.10
CA SER A 130 -0.51 24.16 -2.98
C SER A 130 -0.79 25.01 -4.23
N LEU A 131 -0.86 24.34 -5.39
CA LEU A 131 -1.16 24.97 -6.68
C LEU A 131 -2.65 24.89 -7.05
N ARG A 132 -3.50 24.31 -6.19
CA ARG A 132 -4.93 24.03 -6.44
C ARG A 132 -5.18 23.38 -7.79
N ARG A 133 -4.41 22.34 -8.11
CA ARG A 133 -4.54 21.62 -9.38
C ARG A 133 -4.44 20.11 -9.19
N ARG A 134 -5.01 19.39 -10.16
CA ARG A 134 -4.98 17.94 -10.23
C ARG A 134 -3.57 17.33 -10.22
N GLY A 135 -2.72 17.71 -11.17
CA GLY A 135 -1.39 17.12 -11.33
C GLY A 135 -0.37 17.56 -10.28
N ASN A 136 0.74 16.83 -10.18
CA ASN A 136 1.86 17.16 -9.27
C ASN A 136 2.63 18.42 -9.71
N ALA A 137 3.81 18.74 -9.13
CA ALA A 137 4.58 19.92 -9.53
C ALA A 137 5.00 19.94 -11.01
N ASN A 138 5.18 18.78 -11.64
CA ASN A 138 5.52 18.64 -13.05
C ASN A 138 4.27 18.58 -13.95
N ASN A 139 3.08 18.81 -13.39
CA ASN A 139 1.79 18.74 -14.07
C ASN A 139 1.47 17.34 -14.63
N ILE A 140 1.99 16.29 -13.99
CA ILE A 140 1.66 14.89 -14.29
C ILE A 140 0.48 14.45 -13.41
N ASP A 141 -0.49 13.78 -14.00
CA ASP A 141 -1.56 13.10 -13.26
C ASP A 141 -1.00 11.83 -12.61
N LEU A 142 -0.88 11.83 -11.28
CA LEU A 142 -0.32 10.72 -10.53
C LEU A 142 -1.18 9.45 -10.66
N ASN A 143 -2.49 9.58 -10.91
CA ASN A 143 -3.37 8.43 -11.14
C ASN A 143 -3.39 7.98 -12.62
N ARG A 144 -2.37 8.38 -13.39
CA ARG A 144 -2.03 7.85 -14.72
C ARG A 144 -0.56 7.44 -14.82
N ASP A 145 0.16 7.53 -13.71
CA ASP A 145 1.62 7.39 -13.68
C ASP A 145 2.06 6.00 -13.19
N PHE A 146 1.18 5.12 -12.71
CA PHE A 146 1.59 3.77 -12.32
C PHE A 146 1.79 2.86 -13.54
N PRO A 147 2.68 1.85 -13.46
CA PRO A 147 2.75 0.75 -14.44
C PRO A 147 1.37 0.13 -14.68
N ASP A 148 1.09 -0.25 -15.91
CA ASP A 148 -0.24 -0.69 -16.33
C ASP A 148 -0.19 -2.04 -17.04
N GLN A 149 -1.20 -2.89 -16.81
CA GLN A 149 -1.26 -4.24 -17.38
C GLN A 149 -1.50 -4.26 -18.90
N PHE A 150 -2.10 -3.21 -19.47
CA PHE A 150 -2.41 -3.11 -20.89
C PHE A 150 -1.51 -2.12 -21.64
N PHE A 151 -0.90 -1.16 -20.94
CA PHE A 151 -0.09 -0.08 -21.53
C PHE A 151 1.37 -0.11 -21.06
N PRO A 152 2.26 -0.85 -21.77
CA PRO A 152 3.66 -0.98 -21.39
C PRO A 152 4.46 0.32 -21.32
N MET A 153 3.98 1.40 -21.94
CA MET A 153 4.60 2.73 -21.87
C MET A 153 4.74 3.23 -20.43
N ASN A 154 3.94 2.70 -19.51
CA ASN A 154 4.00 3.05 -18.09
C ASN A 154 5.03 2.23 -17.29
N ASN A 155 5.69 1.25 -17.90
CA ASN A 155 6.57 0.32 -17.20
C ASN A 155 8.00 0.85 -16.98
N ASP A 156 8.39 1.96 -17.61
CA ASP A 156 9.68 2.59 -17.33
C ASP A 156 9.66 3.27 -15.96
N LEU A 157 10.20 2.57 -14.97
CA LEU A 157 10.32 3.05 -13.59
C LEU A 157 11.09 4.38 -13.47
N ASN A 158 12.04 4.66 -14.36
CA ASN A 158 12.83 5.90 -14.28
C ASN A 158 11.98 7.13 -14.57
N SER A 159 11.00 6.99 -15.48
CA SER A 159 10.10 8.06 -15.89
C SER A 159 9.01 8.44 -14.85
N ARG A 160 8.84 7.63 -13.80
CA ARG A 160 7.78 7.84 -12.79
C ARG A 160 8.07 9.01 -11.84
N GLN A 161 7.02 9.68 -11.40
CA GLN A 161 7.10 10.79 -10.47
C GLN A 161 7.58 10.33 -9.08
N PRO A 162 8.25 11.20 -8.30
CA PRO A 162 8.76 10.83 -6.98
C PRO A 162 7.63 10.41 -6.02
N GLU A 163 6.43 11.00 -6.14
CA GLU A 163 5.26 10.60 -5.36
C GLU A 163 4.81 9.16 -5.69
N THR A 164 4.72 8.82 -6.98
CA THR A 164 4.40 7.47 -7.46
C THR A 164 5.43 6.46 -6.97
N LYS A 165 6.73 6.76 -7.12
CA LYS A 165 7.83 5.91 -6.63
C LYS A 165 7.77 5.69 -5.13
N ALA A 166 7.39 6.70 -4.35
CA ALA A 166 7.24 6.58 -2.90
C ALA A 166 6.15 5.56 -2.53
N ILE A 167 4.99 5.60 -3.18
CA ILE A 167 3.92 4.60 -2.98
C ILE A 167 4.40 3.20 -3.40
N MET A 168 5.02 3.08 -4.58
CA MET A 168 5.50 1.78 -5.07
C MET A 168 6.54 1.14 -4.13
N ASN A 169 7.45 1.94 -3.58
CA ASN A 169 8.42 1.46 -2.60
C ASN A 169 7.77 1.13 -1.26
N TRP A 170 6.78 1.91 -0.84
CA TRP A 170 6.06 1.65 0.40
C TRP A 170 5.38 0.27 0.42
N LEU A 171 4.77 -0.14 -0.71
CA LEU A 171 4.18 -1.47 -0.86
C LEU A 171 5.21 -2.61 -1.02
N LYS A 172 6.48 -2.30 -1.31
CA LYS A 172 7.56 -3.31 -1.26
C LYS A 172 8.07 -3.52 0.15
N GLU A 173 8.08 -2.47 0.96
CA GLU A 173 8.56 -2.50 2.35
C GLU A 173 7.52 -3.11 3.29
N ARG A 174 6.23 -3.01 2.96
CA ARG A 174 5.12 -3.42 3.81
C ARG A 174 4.05 -4.13 3.02
N HIS A 175 3.59 -5.26 3.55
CA HIS A 175 2.47 -5.98 2.98
C HIS A 175 1.15 -5.38 3.49
N PHE A 176 0.34 -4.84 2.59
CA PHE A 176 -1.00 -4.32 2.89
C PHE A 176 -2.06 -5.29 2.40
N THR A 177 -3.00 -5.66 3.26
CA THR A 177 -4.14 -6.50 2.90
C THR A 177 -5.13 -5.73 2.03
N ALA A 178 -5.46 -4.49 2.42
CA ALA A 178 -6.41 -3.65 1.71
C ALA A 178 -6.09 -2.16 1.85
N SER A 179 -6.78 -1.36 1.04
CA SER A 179 -6.58 0.06 0.97
C SER A 179 -7.78 0.81 0.41
N ALA A 180 -7.79 2.12 0.61
CA ALA A 180 -8.57 3.00 -0.25
C ALA A 180 -7.88 4.35 -0.49
N SER A 181 -8.00 4.86 -1.71
CA SER A 181 -7.66 6.24 -2.06
C SER A 181 -8.91 7.12 -2.02
N LEU A 182 -8.80 8.34 -1.49
CA LEU A 182 -9.91 9.29 -1.39
C LEU A 182 -9.79 10.38 -2.46
N HIS A 183 -10.85 10.53 -3.23
CA HIS A 183 -10.99 11.41 -4.38
C HIS A 183 -12.24 12.31 -4.26
N GLY A 184 -12.36 13.27 -5.18
CA GLY A 184 -13.53 14.13 -5.29
C GLY A 184 -13.88 14.46 -6.73
N GLY A 185 -15.15 14.83 -6.94
CA GLY A 185 -15.75 15.11 -8.24
C GLY A 185 -16.96 14.23 -8.56
N ALA A 186 -17.24 13.23 -7.71
CA ALA A 186 -18.42 12.38 -7.75
C ALA A 186 -18.70 11.84 -6.33
N LEU A 187 -19.75 11.03 -6.21
CA LEU A 187 -20.08 10.31 -4.99
C LEU A 187 -20.34 8.81 -5.27
N VAL A 188 -19.28 8.00 -5.21
CA VAL A 188 -19.31 6.57 -5.54
C VAL A 188 -18.07 5.83 -5.02
N ALA A 189 -18.23 4.57 -4.63
CA ALA A 189 -17.10 3.66 -4.40
C ALA A 189 -16.73 2.91 -5.69
N ASN A 190 -15.63 3.32 -6.31
CA ASN A 190 -15.08 2.73 -7.52
C ASN A 190 -14.16 1.54 -7.19
N TYR A 191 -14.25 0.48 -7.97
CA TYR A 191 -13.46 -0.74 -7.78
C TYR A 191 -12.89 -1.33 -9.09
N PRO A 192 -11.85 -2.18 -9.01
CA PRO A 192 -11.20 -2.75 -10.18
C PRO A 192 -12.10 -3.58 -11.11
N TRP A 193 -11.74 -3.73 -12.38
CA TRP A 193 -10.64 -3.00 -13.03
C TRP A 193 -11.03 -1.59 -13.44
N ASP A 194 -10.05 -0.70 -13.46
CA ASP A 194 -10.20 0.68 -13.92
C ASP A 194 -10.16 0.81 -15.45
N GLY A 195 -9.62 -0.18 -16.17
CA GLY A 195 -9.56 -0.19 -17.62
C GLY A 195 -9.80 -1.58 -18.22
N SER A 196 -10.10 -1.62 -19.52
CA SER A 196 -10.20 -2.85 -20.30
C SER A 196 -9.05 -2.98 -21.32
N ASP A 197 -8.81 -4.18 -21.82
CA ASP A 197 -7.83 -4.46 -22.88
C ASP A 197 -8.14 -3.74 -24.21
N ASP A 198 -9.42 -3.64 -24.54
CA ASP A 198 -9.94 -3.04 -25.77
C ASP A 198 -10.23 -1.53 -25.67
N LYS A 199 -10.02 -0.92 -24.50
CA LYS A 199 -10.23 0.50 -24.21
C LYS A 199 -11.66 1.00 -24.31
N ARG A 200 -12.63 0.08 -24.42
CA ARG A 200 -14.04 0.43 -24.44
C ARG A 200 -14.57 0.59 -23.03
N ARG A 201 -15.50 1.52 -22.87
CA ARG A 201 -16.28 1.67 -21.64
C ARG A 201 -17.23 0.49 -21.52
N GLN A 202 -16.84 -0.52 -20.74
CA GLN A 202 -17.61 -1.72 -20.48
C GLN A 202 -17.21 -2.31 -19.13
N TYR A 203 -18.09 -3.14 -18.57
CA TYR A 203 -17.78 -3.83 -17.32
C TYR A 203 -16.61 -4.78 -17.53
N TYR A 204 -15.56 -4.64 -16.72
CA TYR A 204 -14.36 -5.45 -16.83
C TYR A 204 -13.95 -5.97 -15.45
N ALA A 205 -14.41 -7.18 -15.16
CA ALA A 205 -14.25 -7.83 -13.85
C ALA A 205 -12.81 -8.26 -13.59
N CYS A 206 -12.33 -8.07 -12.37
CA CYS A 206 -11.11 -8.70 -11.88
C CYS A 206 -11.39 -10.11 -11.30
N PRO A 207 -10.36 -10.94 -11.06
CA PRO A 207 -10.59 -12.27 -10.46
C PRO A 207 -11.36 -12.21 -9.14
N ASP A 208 -11.16 -11.14 -8.35
CA ASP A 208 -11.81 -10.89 -7.06
C ASP A 208 -13.02 -9.95 -7.12
N ASP A 209 -13.68 -9.87 -8.28
CA ASP A 209 -14.74 -8.89 -8.53
C ASP A 209 -15.86 -8.89 -7.48
N LYS A 210 -16.36 -10.07 -7.06
CA LYS A 210 -17.34 -10.18 -5.97
C LYS A 210 -16.83 -9.61 -4.64
N THR A 211 -15.58 -9.88 -4.31
CA THR A 211 -14.94 -9.38 -3.08
C THR A 211 -14.84 -7.86 -3.12
N PHE A 212 -14.45 -7.29 -4.27
CA PHE A 212 -14.39 -5.84 -4.45
C PHE A 212 -15.77 -5.18 -4.41
N GLN A 213 -16.79 -5.78 -5.03
CA GLN A 213 -18.18 -5.31 -4.92
C GLN A 213 -18.65 -5.29 -3.46
N TYR A 214 -18.32 -6.33 -2.69
CA TYR A 214 -18.63 -6.40 -1.26
C TYR A 214 -17.91 -5.31 -0.46
N MET A 215 -16.60 -5.15 -0.66
CA MET A 215 -15.81 -4.08 0.00
C MET A 215 -16.34 -2.68 -0.33
N ALA A 216 -16.63 -2.40 -1.61
CA ALA A 216 -17.21 -1.13 -2.04
C ALA A 216 -18.60 -0.91 -1.40
N SER A 217 -19.40 -1.97 -1.28
CA SER A 217 -20.71 -1.92 -0.64
C SER A 217 -20.62 -1.60 0.84
N ILE A 218 -19.61 -2.08 1.58
CA ILE A 218 -19.40 -1.73 2.99
C ILE A 218 -19.26 -0.22 3.15
N TYR A 219 -18.45 0.42 2.31
CA TYR A 219 -18.27 1.87 2.36
C TYR A 219 -19.56 2.61 1.95
N SER A 220 -20.15 2.24 0.81
CA SER A 220 -21.32 2.92 0.24
C SER A 220 -22.56 2.86 1.13
N HIS A 221 -22.85 1.70 1.74
CA HIS A 221 -24.01 1.53 2.63
C HIS A 221 -23.81 2.17 4.01
N SER A 222 -22.56 2.30 4.46
CA SER A 222 -22.22 3.00 5.70
C SER A 222 -22.20 4.52 5.53
N HIS A 223 -22.09 5.00 4.29
CA HIS A 223 -22.11 6.42 3.96
C HIS A 223 -23.53 6.98 4.06
N TYR A 224 -23.64 8.26 4.42
CA TYR A 224 -24.92 8.93 4.63
C TYR A 224 -25.93 8.74 3.49
N ASN A 225 -25.48 8.86 2.23
CA ASN A 225 -26.36 8.81 1.06
C ASN A 225 -25.71 8.21 -0.21
N MET A 226 -24.52 7.60 -0.14
CA MET A 226 -23.83 7.10 -1.35
C MET A 226 -24.61 5.94 -1.97
N SER A 227 -25.06 5.00 -1.15
CA SER A 227 -25.89 3.85 -1.58
C SER A 227 -27.25 4.23 -2.18
N LEU A 228 -27.72 5.46 -1.94
CA LEU A 228 -28.98 5.99 -2.48
C LEU A 228 -28.81 6.63 -3.87
N SER A 229 -27.61 6.58 -4.46
CA SER A 229 -27.33 7.15 -5.77
C SER A 229 -28.24 6.54 -6.85
N LYS A 230 -28.75 7.42 -7.70
CA LYS A 230 -29.52 7.03 -8.91
C LYS A 230 -28.62 6.83 -10.12
N GLU A 231 -27.42 7.40 -10.10
CA GLU A 231 -26.43 7.27 -11.18
C GLU A 231 -25.65 5.97 -11.02
N PHE A 232 -25.19 5.69 -9.80
CA PHE A 232 -24.43 4.49 -9.45
C PHE A 232 -25.29 3.61 -8.56
N LEU A 233 -25.86 2.53 -9.12
CA LEU A 233 -26.75 1.65 -8.37
C LEU A 233 -26.02 1.06 -7.15
N GLY A 234 -26.60 1.25 -5.95
CA GLY A 234 -25.97 0.84 -4.69
C GLY A 234 -24.74 1.67 -4.31
N GLY A 235 -24.47 2.78 -5.01
CA GLY A 235 -23.36 3.70 -4.74
C GLY A 235 -21.97 3.11 -5.04
N ILE A 236 -21.90 2.10 -5.91
CA ILE A 236 -20.65 1.46 -6.31
C ILE A 236 -20.53 1.41 -7.84
N THR A 237 -19.30 1.36 -8.37
CA THR A 237 -19.07 1.16 -9.81
C THR A 237 -17.76 0.44 -10.10
N ASN A 238 -17.76 -0.41 -11.14
CA ASN A 238 -16.52 -0.87 -11.76
C ASN A 238 -15.90 0.29 -12.56
N GLY A 239 -14.59 0.50 -12.46
CA GLY A 239 -13.94 1.66 -13.06
C GLY A 239 -13.98 1.68 -14.59
N ALA A 240 -13.70 0.55 -15.24
CA ALA A 240 -13.79 0.42 -16.69
C ALA A 240 -15.22 0.67 -17.21
N PHE A 241 -16.24 0.30 -16.43
CA PHE A 241 -17.64 0.56 -16.76
C PHE A 241 -18.02 2.04 -16.64
N TRP A 242 -17.45 2.75 -15.66
CA TRP A 242 -17.69 4.18 -15.47
C TRP A 242 -16.98 5.00 -16.55
N TYR A 243 -15.65 4.94 -16.58
CA TYR A 243 -14.81 5.47 -17.65
C TYR A 243 -13.41 4.82 -17.57
N PRO A 244 -12.93 4.16 -18.65
CA PRO A 244 -11.64 3.49 -18.61
C PRO A 244 -10.46 4.43 -18.34
N ILE A 245 -9.59 4.05 -17.41
CA ILE A 245 -8.32 4.73 -17.12
C ILE A 245 -7.18 3.72 -17.09
N TYR A 246 -5.95 4.21 -17.27
CA TYR A 246 -4.75 3.37 -17.32
C TYR A 246 -3.61 4.02 -16.53
N GLY A 247 -2.79 3.19 -15.90
CA GLY A 247 -1.77 3.63 -14.96
C GLY A 247 -2.33 4.18 -13.66
N GLY A 248 -3.51 3.69 -13.26
CA GLY A 248 -4.12 4.00 -11.98
C GLY A 248 -3.41 3.29 -10.82
N MET A 249 -3.44 3.92 -9.64
CA MET A 249 -2.86 3.35 -8.42
C MET A 249 -3.64 2.11 -7.96
N GLN A 250 -4.97 2.12 -8.12
CA GLN A 250 -5.89 1.09 -7.65
C GLN A 250 -5.56 -0.29 -8.23
N ASP A 251 -5.54 -0.39 -9.56
CA ASP A 251 -5.25 -1.66 -10.25
C ASP A 251 -3.81 -2.12 -9.99
N TRP A 252 -2.86 -1.18 -9.92
CA TRP A 252 -1.45 -1.49 -9.63
C TRP A 252 -1.27 -2.17 -8.27
N ASN A 253 -1.98 -1.70 -7.23
CA ASN A 253 -1.94 -2.29 -5.89
C ASN A 253 -2.33 -3.77 -5.89
N TYR A 254 -3.43 -4.09 -6.58
CA TYR A 254 -3.93 -5.45 -6.63
C TYR A 254 -2.99 -6.37 -7.44
N ILE A 255 -2.52 -5.91 -8.60
CA ILE A 255 -1.66 -6.70 -9.50
C ILE A 255 -0.28 -6.96 -8.90
N HIS A 256 0.34 -5.94 -8.30
CA HIS A 256 1.77 -6.00 -7.94
C HIS A 256 2.02 -6.26 -6.46
N ALA A 257 1.03 -6.05 -5.60
CA ALA A 257 1.21 -6.21 -4.14
C ALA A 257 0.13 -7.08 -3.49
N GLY A 258 -0.87 -7.56 -4.24
CA GLY A 258 -2.01 -8.29 -3.68
C GLY A 258 -2.86 -7.44 -2.72
N CYS A 259 -2.73 -6.11 -2.78
CA CYS A 259 -3.44 -5.18 -1.91
C CYS A 259 -4.77 -4.79 -2.54
N PHE A 260 -5.87 -5.02 -1.83
CA PHE A 260 -7.22 -4.71 -2.31
C PHE A 260 -7.52 -3.23 -2.12
N GLU A 261 -7.25 -2.41 -3.15
CA GLU A 261 -7.47 -0.97 -3.11
C GLU A 261 -8.79 -0.57 -3.78
N LEU A 262 -9.57 0.30 -3.11
CA LEU A 262 -10.72 0.99 -3.68
C LEU A 262 -10.40 2.45 -3.99
N THR A 263 -11.02 3.02 -5.02
CA THR A 263 -11.03 4.46 -5.28
C THR A 263 -12.36 5.03 -4.78
N LEU A 264 -12.33 5.85 -3.74
CA LEU A 264 -13.53 6.38 -3.10
C LEU A 264 -13.73 7.85 -3.48
N GLU A 265 -14.73 8.12 -4.30
CA GLU A 265 -15.19 9.48 -4.62
C GLU A 265 -16.15 9.91 -3.51
N ILE A 266 -15.69 10.81 -2.63
CA ILE A 266 -16.35 11.10 -1.34
C ILE A 266 -17.05 12.46 -1.30
N SER A 267 -17.03 13.22 -2.40
CA SER A 267 -17.67 14.53 -2.52
C SER A 267 -17.85 14.93 -3.98
N ASP A 268 -19.07 15.34 -4.36
CA ASP A 268 -19.37 15.81 -5.71
C ASP A 268 -18.59 17.08 -6.08
N ASN A 269 -18.44 18.00 -5.12
CA ASN A 269 -17.58 19.15 -5.29
C ASN A 269 -16.15 18.75 -4.93
N LYS A 270 -15.21 18.93 -5.85
CA LYS A 270 -13.80 18.62 -5.60
C LYS A 270 -13.23 19.44 -4.45
N TRP A 271 -13.58 20.72 -4.40
CA TRP A 271 -13.05 21.69 -3.43
C TRP A 271 -14.23 22.48 -2.79
N PRO A 272 -15.00 21.83 -1.89
CA PRO A 272 -16.09 22.50 -1.19
C PRO A 272 -15.58 23.57 -0.24
N MET A 273 -16.50 24.42 0.26
CA MET A 273 -16.12 25.42 1.25
C MET A 273 -15.69 24.73 2.55
N GLU A 274 -14.72 25.31 3.26
CA GLU A 274 -14.17 24.73 4.50
C GLU A 274 -15.22 24.45 5.59
N ASN A 275 -16.30 25.22 5.63
CA ASN A 275 -17.40 25.01 6.58
C ASN A 275 -18.23 23.74 6.30
N GLU A 276 -18.06 23.10 5.13
CA GLU A 276 -18.71 21.84 4.78
C GLU A 276 -17.94 20.61 5.32
N ILE A 277 -16.66 20.76 5.67
CA ILE A 277 -15.80 19.65 6.13
C ILE A 277 -16.37 18.90 7.34
N PRO A 278 -16.93 19.54 8.39
CA PRO A 278 -17.54 18.81 9.50
C PRO A 278 -18.73 17.93 9.08
N ILE A 279 -19.50 18.35 8.09
CA ILE A 279 -20.64 17.57 7.57
C ILE A 279 -20.13 16.40 6.75
N LEU A 280 -19.17 16.64 5.84
CA LEU A 280 -18.54 15.59 5.04
C LEU A 280 -17.84 14.54 5.93
N TRP A 281 -17.26 14.96 7.05
CA TRP A 281 -16.73 14.06 8.07
C TRP A 281 -17.82 13.15 8.63
N GLU A 282 -18.95 13.68 9.09
CA GLU A 282 -20.03 12.84 9.63
C GLU A 282 -20.60 11.88 8.57
N TYR A 283 -20.64 12.29 7.29
CA TYR A 283 -21.11 11.42 6.21
C TYR A 283 -20.19 10.23 5.94
N ASN A 284 -18.88 10.40 6.13
CA ASN A 284 -17.86 9.41 5.76
C ASN A 284 -17.27 8.64 6.95
N ARG A 285 -17.40 9.15 8.19
CA ARG A 285 -16.75 8.60 9.38
C ARG A 285 -17.02 7.11 9.56
N MET A 286 -18.29 6.70 9.56
CA MET A 286 -18.64 5.29 9.74
C MET A 286 -18.22 4.43 8.55
N SER A 287 -18.25 4.96 7.32
CA SER A 287 -17.77 4.26 6.13
C SER A 287 -16.29 3.94 6.20
N MET A 288 -15.46 4.92 6.59
CA MET A 288 -14.02 4.70 6.74
C MET A 288 -13.71 3.71 7.86
N LEU A 289 -14.38 3.82 9.02
CA LEU A 289 -14.18 2.91 10.15
C LEU A 289 -14.62 1.48 9.81
N ASN A 290 -15.78 1.30 9.19
CA ASN A 290 -16.30 -0.01 8.81
C ASN A 290 -15.45 -0.67 7.74
N LEU A 291 -14.93 0.10 6.77
CA LEU A 291 -14.03 -0.42 5.75
C LEU A 291 -12.72 -0.94 6.37
N VAL A 292 -12.10 -0.19 7.29
CA VAL A 292 -10.89 -0.70 7.98
C VAL A 292 -11.21 -1.94 8.80
N ALA A 293 -12.26 -1.90 9.61
CA ALA A 293 -12.62 -3.03 10.46
C ALA A 293 -13.02 -4.29 9.67
N SER A 294 -13.46 -4.14 8.42
CA SER A 294 -13.86 -5.28 7.58
C SER A 294 -12.75 -6.29 7.35
N ILE A 295 -11.48 -5.87 7.36
CA ILE A 295 -10.36 -6.77 7.06
C ILE A 295 -10.07 -7.78 8.18
N VAL A 296 -10.63 -7.54 9.37
CA VAL A 296 -10.58 -8.46 10.53
C VAL A 296 -11.95 -9.05 10.85
N LYS A 297 -13.04 -8.37 10.47
CA LYS A 297 -14.41 -8.84 10.71
C LYS A 297 -14.94 -9.78 9.65
N THR A 298 -14.30 -9.86 8.48
CA THR A 298 -14.80 -10.63 7.33
C THR A 298 -13.67 -11.43 6.69
N GLY A 299 -14.03 -12.35 5.80
CA GLY A 299 -13.06 -13.17 5.08
C GLY A 299 -12.49 -14.32 5.91
N VAL A 300 -11.32 -14.82 5.50
CA VAL A 300 -10.61 -15.91 6.16
C VAL A 300 -9.19 -15.50 6.48
N HIS A 301 -8.74 -15.79 7.69
CA HIS A 301 -7.39 -15.51 8.15
C HIS A 301 -6.86 -16.68 8.96
N GLY A 302 -5.56 -16.70 9.25
CA GLY A 302 -4.96 -17.74 10.08
C GLY A 302 -3.46 -17.80 9.89
N ARG A 303 -2.84 -18.88 10.35
CA ARG A 303 -1.40 -19.14 10.21
C ARG A 303 -1.12 -20.42 9.46
N ILE A 304 0.01 -20.43 8.76
CA ILE A 304 0.50 -21.56 7.99
C ILE A 304 1.84 -21.99 8.59
N LEU A 305 1.87 -23.18 9.17
CA LEU A 305 2.99 -23.70 9.94
C LEU A 305 3.49 -25.03 9.36
N SER A 306 4.77 -25.34 9.56
CA SER A 306 5.32 -26.65 9.24
C SER A 306 4.96 -27.67 10.31
N SER A 307 4.54 -28.88 9.92
CA SER A 307 4.45 -29.99 10.87
C SER A 307 5.81 -30.41 11.43
N LYS A 308 6.89 -30.13 10.70
CA LYS A 308 8.26 -30.37 11.14
C LYS A 308 8.82 -29.14 11.84
N GLY A 309 8.52 -29.01 13.13
CA GLY A 309 9.11 -27.99 14.00
C GLY A 309 8.23 -26.78 14.31
N GLY A 310 7.04 -26.68 13.69
CA GLY A 310 6.07 -25.62 13.99
C GLY A 310 6.45 -24.23 13.48
N GLN A 311 7.54 -24.11 12.70
CA GLN A 311 7.97 -22.83 12.14
C GLN A 311 6.93 -22.30 11.14
N PRO A 312 6.74 -20.97 11.07
CA PRO A 312 5.89 -20.37 10.08
C PRO A 312 6.39 -20.53 8.65
N LEU A 313 5.46 -20.55 7.70
CA LEU A 313 5.72 -20.79 6.29
C LEU A 313 5.17 -19.65 5.42
N PRO A 314 5.99 -19.00 4.58
CA PRO A 314 5.54 -18.07 3.55
C PRO A 314 4.93 -18.86 2.38
N ALA A 315 3.76 -19.45 2.61
CA ALA A 315 3.06 -20.27 1.64
C ALA A 315 2.06 -19.42 0.83
N SER A 316 1.78 -19.85 -0.40
CA SER A 316 0.76 -19.24 -1.24
C SER A 316 -0.62 -19.77 -0.87
N ILE A 317 -1.59 -18.86 -0.79
CA ILE A 317 -3.01 -19.15 -0.55
C ILE A 317 -3.79 -18.81 -1.82
N ALA A 318 -4.53 -19.79 -2.32
CA ALA A 318 -5.40 -19.68 -3.48
C ALA A 318 -6.83 -20.07 -3.11
N ILE A 319 -7.81 -19.41 -3.71
CA ILE A 319 -9.22 -19.81 -3.60
C ILE A 319 -9.63 -20.45 -4.92
N LYS A 320 -10.14 -21.68 -4.87
CA LYS A 320 -10.53 -22.39 -6.09
C LYS A 320 -11.59 -21.59 -6.86
N GLY A 321 -11.32 -21.34 -8.14
CA GLY A 321 -12.20 -20.55 -9.01
C GLY A 321 -11.90 -19.05 -9.03
N ILE A 322 -11.04 -18.55 -8.14
CA ILE A 322 -10.54 -17.17 -8.16
C ILE A 322 -9.08 -17.20 -8.62
N ASN A 323 -8.79 -16.62 -9.78
CA ASN A 323 -7.44 -16.56 -10.35
C ASN A 323 -6.61 -15.44 -9.73
N SER A 324 -6.43 -15.50 -8.42
CA SER A 324 -5.60 -14.59 -7.63
C SER A 324 -5.07 -15.33 -6.40
N THR A 325 -3.81 -15.11 -6.08
CA THR A 325 -3.11 -15.73 -4.97
C THR A 325 -2.54 -14.67 -4.06
N ILE A 326 -2.60 -14.91 -2.75
CA ILE A 326 -1.90 -14.10 -1.75
C ILE A 326 -0.81 -14.95 -1.10
N GLU A 327 0.17 -14.29 -0.50
CA GLU A 327 1.27 -14.94 0.20
C GLU A 327 1.14 -14.73 1.70
N ALA A 328 1.47 -15.76 2.48
CA ALA A 328 1.55 -15.65 3.92
C ALA A 328 2.78 -14.83 4.36
N GLY A 329 2.65 -14.11 5.47
CA GLY A 329 3.74 -13.38 6.10
C GLY A 329 4.90 -14.30 6.48
N GLY A 330 6.12 -13.95 6.10
CA GLY A 330 7.29 -14.81 6.38
C GLY A 330 7.64 -14.96 7.86
N LEU A 331 7.31 -13.96 8.69
CA LEU A 331 7.69 -13.95 10.10
C LEU A 331 6.73 -14.76 10.99
N PHE A 332 5.41 -14.70 10.73
CA PHE A 332 4.40 -15.38 11.53
C PHE A 332 3.58 -16.41 10.75
N GLY A 333 3.79 -16.54 9.44
CA GLY A 333 3.02 -17.43 8.58
C GLY A 333 1.56 -17.00 8.48
N ASP A 334 1.25 -15.78 8.87
CA ASP A 334 -0.08 -15.21 8.95
C ASP A 334 -0.58 -14.87 7.55
N TYR A 335 -1.87 -15.05 7.31
CA TYR A 335 -2.50 -14.64 6.07
C TYR A 335 -3.88 -14.05 6.35
N HIS A 336 -4.28 -13.11 5.49
CA HIS A 336 -5.58 -12.45 5.55
C HIS A 336 -6.15 -12.39 4.14
N ARG A 337 -7.22 -13.16 3.89
CA ARG A 337 -7.90 -13.24 2.61
C ARG A 337 -9.33 -12.72 2.74
N ILE A 338 -9.54 -11.50 2.26
CA ILE A 338 -10.88 -10.92 2.19
C ILE A 338 -11.69 -11.68 1.14
N LEU A 339 -12.93 -12.03 1.47
CA LEU A 339 -13.86 -12.73 0.60
C LEU A 339 -15.27 -12.22 0.87
N ALA A 340 -16.11 -12.21 -0.17
CA ALA A 340 -17.52 -11.91 0.00
C ALA A 340 -18.21 -13.02 0.84
N PRO A 341 -19.07 -12.66 1.81
CA PRO A 341 -19.77 -13.64 2.64
C PRO A 341 -20.91 -14.34 1.87
N GLY A 342 -21.47 -15.39 2.46
CA GLY A 342 -22.68 -16.07 1.99
C GLY A 342 -22.47 -17.22 1.01
N GLU A 343 -21.23 -17.70 0.82
CA GLU A 343 -20.93 -18.84 -0.05
C GLU A 343 -19.85 -19.78 0.52
N SER A 344 -19.71 -20.95 -0.09
CA SER A 344 -18.68 -21.92 0.28
C SER A 344 -17.44 -21.75 -0.58
N TYR A 345 -16.27 -21.68 0.05
CA TYR A 345 -14.97 -21.56 -0.62
C TYR A 345 -14.13 -22.81 -0.39
N GLU A 346 -13.33 -23.19 -1.40
CA GLU A 346 -12.24 -24.17 -1.24
C GLU A 346 -10.91 -23.40 -1.16
N VAL A 347 -10.36 -23.31 0.05
CA VAL A 347 -9.09 -22.64 0.35
C VAL A 347 -7.95 -23.63 0.15
N MET A 348 -7.02 -23.32 -0.75
CA MET A 348 -5.88 -24.15 -1.11
C MET A 348 -4.59 -23.46 -0.67
N VAL A 349 -3.78 -24.17 0.09
CA VAL A 349 -2.47 -23.70 0.55
C VAL A 349 -1.37 -24.56 -0.05
N SER A 350 -0.36 -23.92 -0.61
CA SER A 350 0.76 -24.60 -1.25
C SER A 350 2.09 -23.89 -0.99
N MET A 351 3.15 -24.68 -0.80
CA MET A 351 4.51 -24.17 -0.67
C MET A 351 5.48 -25.18 -1.29
N PRO A 352 6.47 -24.75 -2.09
CA PRO A 352 7.50 -25.65 -2.60
C PRO A 352 8.19 -26.45 -1.48
N GLY A 353 8.31 -27.77 -1.66
CA GLY A 353 8.87 -28.68 -0.66
C GLY A 353 7.88 -29.19 0.39
N TYR A 354 6.62 -28.76 0.34
CA TYR A 354 5.53 -29.22 1.21
C TYR A 354 4.38 -29.83 0.41
N LYS A 355 3.62 -30.73 1.04
CA LYS A 355 2.37 -31.26 0.50
C LYS A 355 1.28 -30.18 0.64
N SER A 356 0.67 -29.80 -0.47
CA SER A 356 -0.45 -28.85 -0.47
C SER A 356 -1.64 -29.38 0.33
N LYS A 357 -2.40 -28.48 0.95
CA LYS A 357 -3.65 -28.80 1.67
C LYS A 357 -4.79 -27.96 1.13
N THR A 358 -5.98 -28.54 1.14
CA THR A 358 -7.22 -27.88 0.72
C THR A 358 -8.28 -28.09 1.79
N THR A 359 -8.96 -27.00 2.17
CA THR A 359 -10.05 -27.03 3.14
C THR A 359 -11.25 -26.31 2.55
N ARG A 360 -12.44 -26.88 2.73
CA ARG A 360 -13.70 -26.22 2.37
C ARG A 360 -14.25 -25.46 3.57
N ILE A 361 -14.60 -24.20 3.37
CA ILE A 361 -15.20 -23.33 4.39
C ILE A 361 -16.57 -22.86 3.91
N LEU A 362 -17.50 -22.63 4.84
CA LEU A 362 -18.75 -21.90 4.62
C LEU A 362 -18.58 -20.54 5.26
N LEU A 363 -18.32 -19.51 4.46
CA LEU A 363 -18.10 -18.16 4.98
C LEU A 363 -19.45 -17.46 5.11
N GLU A 364 -19.91 -17.29 6.34
CA GLU A 364 -21.09 -16.47 6.66
C GLU A 364 -20.66 -14.99 6.79
N GLU A 365 -21.33 -14.19 7.62
CA GLU A 365 -21.02 -12.76 7.74
C GLU A 365 -19.73 -12.46 8.53
N GLU A 366 -19.35 -13.33 9.47
CA GLU A 366 -18.19 -13.16 10.32
C GLU A 366 -16.92 -13.80 9.73
N ALA A 367 -15.76 -13.23 10.08
CA ALA A 367 -14.47 -13.79 9.72
C ALA A 367 -14.27 -15.20 10.28
N MET A 368 -13.54 -16.02 9.51
CA MET A 368 -13.16 -17.36 9.92
C MET A 368 -11.65 -17.46 10.15
N SER A 369 -11.25 -18.02 11.29
CA SER A 369 -9.87 -18.39 11.57
C SER A 369 -9.60 -19.83 11.12
N VAL A 370 -8.71 -20.01 10.14
CA VAL A 370 -8.34 -21.32 9.57
C VAL A 370 -6.83 -21.45 9.49
N ASP A 371 -6.26 -22.23 10.39
CA ASP A 371 -4.82 -22.53 10.37
C ASP A 371 -4.53 -23.74 9.47
N PHE A 372 -3.38 -23.72 8.81
CA PHE A 372 -2.88 -24.84 8.02
C PHE A 372 -1.55 -25.32 8.57
N ILE A 373 -1.44 -26.63 8.75
CA ILE A 373 -0.17 -27.29 9.09
C ILE A 373 0.28 -28.06 7.86
N LEU A 374 1.38 -27.69 7.21
CA LEU A 374 1.87 -28.36 6.01
C LEU A 374 2.94 -29.40 6.32
N ASP A 375 2.88 -30.53 5.63
CA ASP A 375 3.81 -31.64 5.79
C ASP A 375 4.92 -31.58 4.74
N PRO A 376 6.21 -31.62 5.10
CA PRO A 376 7.29 -31.67 4.12
C PRO A 376 7.13 -32.87 3.18
N VAL A 377 7.48 -32.69 1.91
CA VAL A 377 7.51 -33.81 0.96
C VAL A 377 8.68 -34.73 1.33
N GLU A 378 8.38 -35.94 1.79
CA GLU A 378 9.38 -36.97 2.00
C GLU A 378 9.88 -37.49 0.65
N ASN A 379 10.96 -36.90 0.13
CA ASN A 379 11.67 -37.45 -1.02
C ASN A 379 13.13 -37.76 -0.67
N PRO A 380 13.51 -39.05 -0.55
CA PRO A 380 14.90 -39.47 -0.30
C PRO A 380 15.90 -38.97 -1.36
N GLN A 381 15.44 -38.63 -2.57
CA GLN A 381 16.32 -38.17 -3.65
C GLN A 381 16.66 -36.67 -3.59
N LEU A 382 15.88 -35.85 -2.88
CA LEU A 382 16.21 -34.44 -2.62
C LEU A 382 17.12 -34.25 -1.39
N ARG A 383 17.29 -35.28 -0.54
CA ARG A 383 18.29 -35.25 0.55
C ARG A 383 19.72 -35.06 0.04
N LYS A 384 20.02 -35.38 -1.23
CA LYS A 384 21.36 -35.19 -1.81
C LYS A 384 21.66 -33.78 -2.30
N GLN A 385 20.67 -32.89 -2.41
CA GLN A 385 20.91 -31.49 -2.82
C GLN A 385 20.65 -30.45 -1.72
N VAL A 386 20.04 -30.83 -0.60
CA VAL A 386 19.79 -29.93 0.55
C VAL A 386 20.64 -30.31 1.78
N GLY A 387 21.39 -31.41 1.71
CA GLY A 387 22.20 -31.95 2.82
C GLY A 387 23.64 -31.44 2.95
N SER A 388 23.99 -30.25 2.45
CA SER A 388 25.35 -29.69 2.60
C SER A 388 25.39 -28.27 3.19
N ALA A 389 24.30 -27.81 3.79
CA ALA A 389 24.28 -26.52 4.49
C ALA A 389 23.53 -26.67 5.81
N CYS A 390 24.13 -27.43 6.74
CA CYS A 390 23.96 -27.35 8.19
C CYS A 390 24.67 -28.57 8.81
N ASP A 391 26.01 -28.52 8.85
CA ASP A 391 26.75 -29.24 9.86
C ASP A 391 27.75 -28.25 10.47
N CYS A 392 27.34 -27.65 11.57
CA CYS A 392 28.18 -26.77 12.36
C CYS A 392 29.10 -27.67 13.20
N SER A 393 30.23 -28.05 12.62
CA SER A 393 31.41 -28.47 13.38
C SER A 393 32.47 -27.38 13.19
N CYS A 394 32.80 -26.73 14.29
CA CYS A 394 33.85 -25.74 14.39
C CYS A 394 35.20 -26.46 14.21
N ASP A 395 35.85 -26.30 13.04
CA ASP A 395 37.30 -26.17 12.94
C ASP A 395 37.74 -25.88 11.49
N ASP A 396 38.49 -24.79 11.35
CA ASP A 396 39.51 -24.46 10.35
C ASP A 396 39.40 -24.99 8.89
N LYS A 397 39.16 -24.04 7.96
CA LYS A 397 39.82 -23.82 6.65
C LYS A 397 38.83 -23.40 5.55
N THR A 398 38.46 -22.13 5.52
CA THR A 398 37.87 -21.49 4.33
C THR A 398 38.96 -20.81 3.52
N ASN A 399 39.51 -21.51 2.52
CA ASN A 399 40.50 -20.92 1.61
C ASN A 399 40.40 -21.43 0.16
N PHE A 400 39.19 -21.63 -0.39
CA PHE A 400 39.09 -22.10 -1.77
C PHE A 400 37.99 -21.52 -2.68
N GLU A 401 37.18 -20.55 -2.23
CA GLU A 401 36.18 -19.89 -3.11
C GLU A 401 36.43 -18.37 -3.29
N LEU A 402 37.26 -17.74 -2.44
CA LEU A 402 37.63 -16.33 -2.56
C LEU A 402 38.66 -16.03 -3.66
N VAL A 403 39.42 -17.03 -4.13
CA VAL A 403 40.52 -16.82 -5.09
C VAL A 403 40.03 -16.59 -6.53
N LYS A 404 38.83 -17.05 -6.90
CA LYS A 404 38.27 -16.81 -8.24
C LYS A 404 37.67 -15.42 -8.43
N TYR A 405 37.14 -14.81 -7.37
CA TYR A 405 36.48 -13.50 -7.47
C TYR A 405 37.48 -12.33 -7.45
N PHE A 406 38.62 -12.47 -6.75
CA PHE A 406 39.69 -11.48 -6.75
C PHE A 406 40.59 -11.54 -7.99
N GLY A 407 40.73 -12.71 -8.63
CA GLY A 407 41.56 -12.85 -9.84
C GLY A 407 40.98 -12.17 -11.08
N VAL A 408 39.66 -12.21 -11.25
CA VAL A 408 38.98 -11.61 -12.41
C VAL A 408 38.92 -10.08 -12.28
N THR A 409 38.67 -9.56 -11.07
CA THR A 409 38.63 -8.11 -10.80
C THR A 409 40.00 -7.45 -10.91
N TYR A 410 41.09 -8.11 -10.48
CA TYR A 410 42.45 -7.57 -10.65
C TYR A 410 42.90 -7.49 -12.12
N LEU A 411 42.49 -8.47 -12.95
CA LEU A 411 42.86 -8.48 -14.36
C LEU A 411 42.16 -7.35 -15.14
N GLU A 412 40.88 -7.11 -14.86
CA GLU A 412 40.11 -6.02 -15.48
C GLU A 412 40.63 -4.65 -15.06
N ILE A 413 40.94 -4.45 -13.78
CA ILE A 413 41.53 -3.19 -13.27
C ILE A 413 42.92 -2.97 -13.89
N SER A 414 43.74 -4.02 -14.00
CA SER A 414 45.08 -3.92 -14.59
C SER A 414 45.04 -3.54 -16.08
N LEU A 415 44.06 -4.07 -16.84
CA LEU A 415 43.86 -3.71 -18.24
C LEU A 415 43.42 -2.25 -18.42
N VAL A 416 42.54 -1.76 -17.56
CA VAL A 416 42.10 -0.35 -17.57
C VAL A 416 43.26 0.59 -17.24
N VAL A 417 44.06 0.27 -16.22
CA VAL A 417 45.25 1.07 -15.85
C VAL A 417 46.30 1.05 -16.97
N ALA A 418 46.53 -0.09 -17.62
CA ALA A 418 47.44 -0.20 -18.76
C ALA A 418 46.96 0.65 -19.96
N PHE A 419 45.66 0.68 -20.24
CA PHE A 419 45.08 1.53 -21.28
C PHE A 419 45.24 3.03 -20.97
N ILE A 420 45.00 3.43 -19.72
CA ILE A 420 45.19 4.83 -19.28
C ILE A 420 46.66 5.23 -19.40
N LEU A 421 47.59 4.37 -18.97
CA LEU A 421 49.03 4.62 -19.08
C LEU A 421 49.50 4.69 -20.54
N ALA A 422 49.00 3.82 -21.41
CA ALA A 422 49.29 3.85 -22.84
C ALA A 422 48.76 5.14 -23.50
N PHE A 423 47.56 5.57 -23.13
CA PHE A 423 46.96 6.82 -23.62
C PHE A 423 47.75 8.05 -23.13
N LEU A 424 48.18 8.07 -21.86
CA LEU A 424 49.04 9.13 -21.33
C LEU A 424 50.42 9.14 -22.01
N CYS A 425 51.01 7.97 -22.28
CA CYS A 425 52.26 7.87 -23.04
C CYS A 425 52.10 8.37 -24.49
N PHE A 426 50.96 8.10 -25.13
CA PHE A 426 50.64 8.62 -26.46
C PHE A 426 50.52 10.15 -26.44
N LEU A 427 49.83 10.72 -25.45
CA LEU A 427 49.72 12.17 -25.28
C LEU A 427 51.08 12.83 -25.01
N LEU A 428 51.94 12.20 -24.20
CA LEU A 428 53.29 12.69 -23.92
C LEU A 428 54.19 12.63 -25.16
N LYS A 429 54.15 11.53 -25.95
CA LYS A 429 54.85 11.46 -27.24
C LYS A 429 54.37 12.54 -28.22
N ARG A 430 53.06 12.79 -28.28
CA ARG A 430 52.49 13.83 -29.15
C ARG A 430 52.90 15.24 -28.71
N LYS A 431 53.10 15.47 -27.41
CA LYS A 431 53.62 16.73 -26.85
C LYS A 431 55.12 16.93 -27.13
N MET A 432 55.90 15.84 -27.21
CA MET A 432 57.33 15.90 -27.58
C MET A 432 57.55 16.15 -29.09
N SER A 433 56.69 15.63 -29.96
CA SER A 433 56.78 15.92 -31.41
C SER A 433 56.41 17.36 -31.79
N TYR A 434 55.78 18.14 -30.91
CA TYR A 434 55.47 19.56 -31.14
C TYR A 434 56.54 20.54 -30.64
N ASN A 435 57.57 20.06 -29.92
CA ASN A 435 58.63 20.89 -29.33
C ASN A 435 60.03 20.61 -29.94
N LEU A 436 60.11 20.34 -31.25
CA LEU A 436 61.37 20.36 -32.00
C LEU A 436 61.52 21.72 -32.72
N PRO A 437 62.48 22.57 -32.33
CA PRO A 437 62.73 23.83 -33.01
C PRO A 437 63.38 23.57 -34.38
N LYS A 438 62.80 24.15 -35.45
CA LYS A 438 63.47 24.26 -36.75
C LYS A 438 64.70 25.16 -36.61
N HIS A 439 65.89 24.56 -36.56
CA HIS A 439 67.16 25.23 -36.79
C HIS A 439 67.89 24.58 -37.97
N ARG A 440 67.57 25.04 -39.18
CA ARG A 440 68.47 25.55 -40.24
C ARG A 440 67.69 25.69 -41.53
#